data_AF-A0A859CS09-F1
#
_entry.id   AF-A0A859CS09-F1
#
_cell.length_a   1.000
_cell.length_b   1.000
_cell.length_c   1.000
_cell.angle_alpha   90.00
_cell.angle_beta   90.00
_cell.angle_gamma   90.00
#
_symmetry.space_group_name_H-M   'P 1'
#
loop_
_entity.id
_entity.type
_entity.pdbx_description
1 polymer ?
#
loop_
_entity_poly.entity_id
_entity_poly.type
_entity_poly.pdbx_seq_one_letter_code
_entity_poly.pdbx_strand_id
1 'polypeptide(L)'
;MEAERTLVGKGVLLCLAAMLVFASQDAVTKILVQDMSVAQVVLVRYWVFALFAIVWVSRTSTIRHALRSVRPKLQVLRSLLSIAEIAIFNLALRHLGLAESHSLMAAFPLMAIALAAPILGERVSMKSWLAVCVGFAGTLVILRPGLDVFKPESLIPLTAALCFACYHVVTRQVSSAGDGFHTNILYMALIGFVCATLFGVTAWRAPSMQEWVLLAVISIMSVAAQLLLVKALEYAPASVLQPFNYSLLVFATIIGFLVFSELPDRWTIVGAGIVIASGLYVIYLQRTRE
;
A
#
# COMPACT_ATOMS: atom_id res chain seq x y z
N MET A 1 -1.98 14.36 29.47
CA MET A 1 -2.25 12.91 29.29
C MET A 1 -3.58 12.66 28.57
N GLU A 2 -4.74 13.11 29.06
CA GLU A 2 -6.03 12.78 28.42
C GLU A 2 -6.21 13.40 27.01
N ALA A 3 -5.76 14.66 26.82
CA ALA A 3 -5.72 15.29 25.50
C ALA A 3 -4.80 14.53 24.52
N GLU A 4 -3.65 14.06 24.99
CA GLU A 4 -2.67 13.29 24.20
C GLU A 4 -3.22 11.90 23.82
N ARG A 5 -3.94 11.24 24.73
CA ARG A 5 -4.67 9.98 24.47
C ARG A 5 -5.75 10.15 23.40
N THR A 6 -6.46 11.27 23.45
CA THR A 6 -7.52 11.59 22.48
C THR A 6 -6.94 11.81 21.08
N LEU A 7 -5.74 12.40 20.98
CA LEU A 7 -5.05 12.57 19.71
C LEU A 7 -4.60 11.23 19.11
N VAL A 8 -3.99 10.35 19.91
CA VAL A 8 -3.57 9.02 19.44
C VAL A 8 -4.77 8.19 18.93
N GLY A 9 -5.88 8.20 19.66
CA GLY A 9 -7.11 7.51 19.24
C GLY A 9 -7.65 8.03 17.89
N LYS A 10 -7.61 9.35 17.66
CA LYS A 10 -7.96 9.95 16.36
C LYS A 10 -7.01 9.48 15.25
N GLY A 11 -5.71 9.40 15.52
CA GLY A 11 -4.72 8.88 14.57
C GLY A 11 -5.02 7.42 14.17
N VAL A 12 -5.33 6.57 15.14
CA VAL A 12 -5.72 5.17 14.90
C VAL A 12 -7.00 5.09 14.05
N LEU A 13 -8.03 5.88 14.36
CA LEU A 13 -9.28 5.87 13.59
C LEU A 13 -9.07 6.31 12.14
N LEU A 14 -8.25 7.35 11.91
CA LEU A 14 -7.88 7.81 10.56
C LEU A 14 -7.09 6.75 9.80
N CYS A 15 -6.20 6.01 10.47
CA CYS A 15 -5.46 4.90 9.89
C CYS A 15 -6.40 3.76 9.46
N LEU A 16 -7.34 3.35 10.33
CA LEU A 16 -8.35 2.34 10.00
C LEU A 16 -9.24 2.78 8.83
N ALA A 17 -9.66 4.05 8.81
CA ALA A 17 -10.42 4.61 7.71
C ALA A 17 -9.61 4.57 6.40
N ALA A 18 -8.31 4.91 6.44
CA ALA A 18 -7.43 4.79 5.28
C ALA A 18 -7.36 3.35 4.77
N MET A 19 -7.18 2.36 5.64
CA MET A 19 -7.13 0.94 5.26
C MET A 19 -8.44 0.45 4.63
N LEU A 20 -9.59 0.89 5.15
CA LEU A 20 -10.89 0.58 4.56
C LEU A 20 -11.03 1.18 3.15
N VAL A 21 -10.61 2.44 2.96
CA VAL A 21 -10.64 3.10 1.65
C VAL A 21 -9.69 2.42 0.67
N PHE A 22 -8.49 2.01 1.10
CA PHE A 22 -7.57 1.22 0.28
C PHE A 22 -8.19 -0.12 -0.15
N ALA A 23 -8.75 -0.90 0.78
CA ALA A 23 -9.39 -2.17 0.43
C ALA A 23 -10.58 -1.99 -0.52
N SER A 24 -11.37 -0.92 -0.32
CA SER A 24 -12.52 -0.60 -1.17
C SER A 24 -12.09 -0.16 -2.57
N GLN A 25 -11.02 0.63 -2.68
CA GLN A 25 -10.40 0.98 -3.96
C GLN A 25 -9.91 -0.28 -4.69
N ASP A 26 -9.29 -1.22 -3.99
CA ASP A 26 -8.76 -2.44 -4.60
C ASP A 26 -9.89 -3.31 -5.12
N ALA A 27 -11.03 -3.35 -4.43
CA ALA A 27 -12.23 -4.01 -4.93
C ALA A 27 -12.76 -3.38 -6.22
N VAL A 28 -12.86 -2.05 -6.29
CA VAL A 28 -13.27 -1.39 -7.53
C VAL A 28 -12.23 -1.58 -8.63
N THR A 29 -10.95 -1.59 -8.29
CA THR A 29 -9.87 -1.89 -9.22
C THR A 29 -10.00 -3.31 -9.75
N LYS A 30 -10.31 -4.29 -8.89
CA LYS A 30 -10.57 -5.68 -9.28
C LYS A 30 -11.69 -5.78 -10.31
N ILE A 31 -12.78 -5.04 -10.14
CA ILE A 31 -13.88 -4.96 -11.12
C ILE A 31 -13.36 -4.43 -12.46
N LEU A 32 -12.62 -3.32 -12.44
CA LEU A 32 -12.11 -2.69 -13.67
C LEU A 32 -11.13 -3.56 -14.44
N VAL A 33 -10.20 -4.25 -13.77
CA VAL A 33 -9.14 -5.03 -14.43
C VAL A 33 -9.62 -6.36 -15.03
N GLN A 34 -10.89 -6.74 -14.83
CA GLN A 34 -11.48 -7.87 -15.55
C GLN A 34 -11.64 -7.55 -17.05
N ASP A 35 -12.17 -6.36 -17.35
CA ASP A 35 -12.52 -5.95 -18.72
C ASP A 35 -11.60 -4.87 -19.29
N MET A 36 -10.80 -4.22 -18.44
CA MET A 36 -9.87 -3.16 -18.83
C MET A 36 -8.42 -3.58 -18.61
N SER A 37 -7.53 -3.10 -19.47
CA SER A 37 -6.10 -3.34 -19.30
C SER A 37 -5.60 -2.66 -18.01
N VAL A 38 -4.76 -3.37 -17.25
CA VAL A 38 -4.15 -2.83 -16.04
C VAL A 38 -3.37 -1.54 -16.33
N ALA A 39 -2.68 -1.49 -17.47
CA ALA A 39 -1.93 -0.32 -17.92
C ALA A 39 -2.83 0.92 -18.07
N GLN A 40 -4.04 0.76 -18.62
CA GLN A 40 -5.01 1.84 -18.74
C GLN A 40 -5.57 2.29 -17.38
N VAL A 41 -5.83 1.36 -16.45
CA VAL A 41 -6.28 1.72 -15.09
C VAL A 41 -5.20 2.52 -14.36
N VAL A 42 -3.94 2.06 -14.42
CA VAL A 42 -2.79 2.74 -13.81
C VAL A 42 -2.55 4.11 -14.45
N LEU A 43 -2.71 4.22 -15.76
CA LEU A 43 -2.61 5.49 -16.50
C LEU A 43 -3.53 6.57 -15.92
N VAL A 44 -4.83 6.29 -15.83
CA VAL A 44 -5.81 7.28 -15.35
C VAL A 44 -5.53 7.65 -13.90
N ARG A 45 -5.19 6.67 -13.04
CA ARG A 45 -4.83 6.93 -11.65
C ARG A 45 -3.65 7.90 -11.53
N TYR A 46 -2.59 7.70 -12.32
CA TYR A 46 -1.42 8.57 -12.30
C TYR A 46 -1.65 9.93 -12.96
N TRP A 47 -2.53 10.03 -13.94
CA TRP A 47 -2.95 11.33 -14.48
C TRP A 47 -3.67 12.18 -13.43
N VAL A 48 -4.65 11.59 -12.74
CA VAL A 48 -5.37 12.27 -11.66
C VAL A 48 -4.43 12.59 -10.50
N PHE A 49 -3.57 11.65 -10.11
CA PHE A 49 -2.60 11.88 -9.04
C PHE A 49 -1.59 12.97 -9.40
N ALA A 50 -1.12 13.03 -10.65
CA ALA A 50 -0.22 14.08 -11.11
C ALA A 50 -0.89 15.45 -11.11
N LEU A 51 -2.13 15.55 -11.59
CA LEU A 51 -2.91 16.77 -11.49
C LEU A 51 -3.07 17.22 -10.04
N PHE A 52 -3.46 16.30 -9.14
CA PHE A 52 -3.58 16.57 -7.71
C PHE A 52 -2.25 17.06 -7.12
N ALA A 53 -1.15 16.36 -7.38
CA ALA A 53 0.16 16.69 -6.84
C ALA A 53 0.66 18.06 -7.31
N ILE A 54 0.49 18.39 -8.59
CA ILE A 54 0.87 19.70 -9.16
C ILE A 54 0.04 20.82 -8.52
N VAL A 55 -1.28 20.63 -8.41
CA VAL A 55 -2.17 21.62 -7.79
C VAL A 55 -1.87 21.78 -6.30
N TRP A 56 -1.63 20.68 -5.58
CA TRP A 56 -1.29 20.72 -4.17
C TRP A 56 0.03 21.43 -3.93
N VAL A 57 1.10 21.01 -4.61
CA VAL A 57 2.44 21.59 -4.45
C VAL A 57 2.47 23.05 -4.86
N SER A 58 1.74 23.46 -5.90
CA SER A 58 1.67 24.87 -6.30
C SER A 58 0.94 25.76 -5.29
N ARG A 59 0.11 25.19 -4.41
CA ARG A 59 -0.57 25.91 -3.32
C ARG A 59 0.20 25.91 -2.00
N THR A 60 1.00 24.87 -1.73
CA THR A 60 1.72 24.71 -0.45
C THR A 60 3.21 25.01 -0.54
N SER A 61 3.77 25.15 -1.74
CA SER A 61 5.20 25.36 -2.00
C SER A 61 5.42 25.90 -3.42
N THR A 62 6.69 25.93 -3.86
CA THR A 62 7.07 26.25 -5.24
C THR A 62 7.49 24.98 -5.98
N ILE A 63 6.98 24.77 -7.20
CA ILE A 63 7.33 23.62 -8.06
C ILE A 63 8.85 23.48 -8.22
N ARG A 64 9.56 24.61 -8.40
CA ARG A 64 11.03 24.63 -8.47
C ARG A 64 11.71 24.05 -7.23
N HIS A 65 11.17 24.30 -6.04
CA HIS A 65 11.71 23.75 -4.80
C HIS A 65 11.44 22.25 -4.70
N ALA A 66 10.22 21.82 -5.03
CA ALA A 66 9.83 20.40 -5.04
C ALA A 66 10.57 19.58 -6.12
N LEU A 67 11.11 20.19 -7.17
CA LEU A 67 11.96 19.51 -8.15
C LEU A 67 13.43 19.37 -7.71
N ARG A 68 13.83 19.97 -6.60
CA ARG A 68 15.19 19.82 -6.06
C ARG A 68 15.24 18.63 -5.12
N SER A 69 15.79 17.52 -5.62
CA SER A 69 16.14 16.35 -4.82
C SER A 69 17.65 16.30 -4.58
N VAL A 70 18.04 15.89 -3.37
CA VAL A 70 19.43 15.58 -3.00
C VAL A 70 19.91 14.31 -3.70
N ARG A 71 19.00 13.35 -3.94
CA ARG A 71 19.29 12.06 -4.58
C ARG A 71 18.29 11.76 -5.72
N PRO A 72 18.33 12.51 -6.84
CA PRO A 72 17.33 12.42 -7.90
C PRO A 72 17.25 11.03 -8.54
N LYS A 73 18.37 10.31 -8.67
CA LYS A 73 18.39 8.93 -9.17
C LYS A 73 17.60 7.97 -8.28
N LEU A 74 17.70 8.12 -6.96
CA LEU A 74 16.92 7.30 -6.02
C LEU A 74 15.44 7.69 -6.03
N GLN A 75 15.11 8.97 -6.23
CA GLN A 75 13.71 9.38 -6.40
C GLN A 75 13.06 8.77 -7.65
N VAL A 76 13.80 8.73 -8.76
CA VAL A 76 13.33 8.07 -9.99
C VAL A 76 13.15 6.58 -9.76
N LEU A 77 14.16 5.89 -9.21
CA LEU A 77 14.06 4.46 -8.89
C LEU A 77 12.90 4.17 -7.94
N ARG A 78 12.73 4.95 -6.88
CA ARG A 78 11.61 4.85 -5.93
C ARG A 78 10.27 4.97 -6.65
N SER A 79 10.13 5.95 -7.53
CA SER A 79 8.89 6.18 -8.27
C SER A 79 8.61 5.02 -9.23
N LEU A 80 9.62 4.53 -9.95
CA LEU A 80 9.51 3.36 -10.83
C LEU A 80 9.08 2.10 -10.07
N LEU A 81 9.69 1.83 -8.91
CA LEU A 81 9.34 0.69 -8.07
C LEU A 81 7.89 0.78 -7.56
N SER A 82 7.42 1.98 -7.20
CA SER A 82 6.03 2.20 -6.78
C SER A 82 5.04 1.96 -7.92
N ILE A 83 5.31 2.47 -9.13
CA ILE A 83 4.42 2.26 -10.28
C ILE A 83 4.39 0.78 -10.67
N ALA A 84 5.56 0.13 -10.69
CA ALA A 84 5.69 -1.29 -10.99
C ALA A 84 4.93 -2.14 -9.98
N GLU A 85 5.07 -1.86 -8.68
CA GLU A 85 4.33 -2.52 -7.61
C GLU A 85 2.81 -2.41 -7.82
N ILE A 86 2.28 -1.20 -8.00
CA ILE A 86 0.84 -0.98 -8.23
C ILE A 86 0.37 -1.74 -9.49
N ALA A 87 1.13 -1.69 -10.57
CA ALA A 87 0.76 -2.37 -11.82
C ALA A 87 0.74 -3.90 -11.64
N ILE A 88 1.75 -4.46 -10.98
CA ILE A 88 1.85 -5.91 -10.75
C ILE A 88 0.77 -6.36 -9.76
N PHE A 89 0.48 -5.57 -8.72
CA PHE A 89 -0.59 -5.88 -7.77
C PHE A 89 -1.98 -5.82 -8.43
N ASN A 90 -2.25 -4.82 -9.26
CA ASN A 90 -3.48 -4.74 -10.04
C ASN A 90 -3.61 -5.92 -11.01
N LEU A 91 -2.50 -6.42 -11.56
CA LEU A 91 -2.49 -7.65 -12.35
C LEU A 91 -2.81 -8.88 -11.50
N ALA A 92 -2.33 -8.96 -10.26
CA ALA A 92 -2.69 -10.03 -9.34
C ALA A 92 -4.21 -10.06 -9.07
N LEU A 93 -4.83 -8.89 -8.88
CA LEU A 93 -6.29 -8.78 -8.68
C LEU A 93 -7.12 -9.27 -9.88
N ARG A 94 -6.52 -9.35 -11.07
CA ARG A 94 -7.17 -9.95 -12.24
C ARG A 94 -7.30 -11.47 -12.11
N HIS A 95 -6.33 -12.12 -11.47
CA HIS A 95 -6.21 -13.58 -11.43
C HIS A 95 -6.57 -14.19 -10.08
N LEU A 96 -6.43 -13.44 -8.98
CA LEU A 96 -6.54 -13.93 -7.61
C LEU A 96 -7.64 -13.20 -6.82
N GLY A 97 -8.02 -13.80 -5.70
CA GLY A 97 -8.91 -13.18 -4.71
C GLY A 97 -8.33 -11.89 -4.12
N LEU A 98 -9.18 -11.01 -3.59
CA LEU A 98 -8.72 -9.82 -2.84
C LEU A 98 -7.95 -10.23 -1.60
N ALA A 99 -8.54 -11.15 -0.81
CA ALA A 99 -7.91 -11.67 0.40
C ALA A 99 -6.59 -12.36 0.07
N GLU A 100 -6.60 -13.24 -0.94
CA GLU A 100 -5.42 -14.01 -1.38
C GLU A 100 -4.27 -13.10 -1.84
N SER A 101 -4.56 -12.09 -2.66
CA SER A 101 -3.56 -11.14 -3.16
C SER A 101 -2.90 -10.38 -2.00
N HIS A 102 -3.69 -9.88 -1.06
CA HIS A 102 -3.18 -9.17 0.12
C HIS A 102 -2.44 -10.09 1.09
N SER A 103 -2.83 -11.37 1.18
CA SER A 103 -2.13 -12.38 1.98
C SER A 103 -0.72 -12.63 1.47
N LEU A 104 -0.57 -12.79 0.14
CA LEU A 104 0.72 -12.95 -0.52
C LEU A 104 1.57 -11.68 -0.39
N MET A 105 0.94 -10.51 -0.54
CA MET A 105 1.62 -9.23 -0.39
C MET A 105 2.15 -8.98 1.04
N ALA A 106 1.54 -9.59 2.06
CA ALA A 106 2.01 -9.54 3.44
C ALA A 106 3.39 -10.18 3.65
N ALA A 107 3.99 -10.80 2.62
CA ALA A 107 5.40 -11.23 2.63
C ALA A 107 6.39 -10.06 2.50
N PHE A 108 5.95 -8.88 2.03
CA PHE A 108 6.79 -7.70 1.83
C PHE A 108 7.70 -7.33 3.03
N PRO A 109 7.22 -7.31 4.29
CA PRO A 109 8.05 -6.87 5.42
C PRO A 109 9.30 -7.72 5.62
N LEU A 110 9.23 -9.03 5.32
CA LEU A 110 10.37 -9.93 5.35
C LEU A 110 11.41 -9.58 4.29
N MET A 111 10.92 -9.41 3.07
CA MET A 111 11.76 -9.05 1.93
C MET A 111 12.45 -7.71 2.19
N ALA A 112 11.71 -6.73 2.73
CA ALA A 112 12.25 -5.42 3.06
C ALA A 112 13.37 -5.50 4.10
N ILE A 113 13.23 -6.35 5.12
CA ILE A 113 14.24 -6.51 6.17
C ILE A 113 15.46 -7.28 5.67
N ALA A 114 15.25 -8.33 4.86
CA ALA A 114 16.32 -9.06 4.21
C ALA A 114 17.15 -8.16 3.27
N LEU A 115 16.49 -7.25 2.55
CA LEU A 115 17.13 -6.27 1.66
C LEU A 115 17.77 -5.10 2.41
N ALA A 116 17.19 -4.68 3.54
CA ALA A 116 17.70 -3.56 4.33
C ALA A 116 19.12 -3.80 4.85
N ALA A 117 19.42 -5.01 5.32
CA ALA A 117 20.73 -5.34 5.89
C ALA A 117 21.90 -5.10 4.89
N PRO A 118 21.92 -5.67 3.67
CA PRO A 118 23.01 -5.45 2.72
C PRO A 118 23.00 -4.04 2.11
N ILE A 119 21.82 -3.43 1.88
CA ILE A 119 21.71 -2.15 1.15
C ILE A 119 21.98 -0.95 2.05
N LEU A 120 21.52 -0.99 3.31
CA LEU A 120 21.68 0.11 4.27
C LEU A 120 22.89 -0.08 5.19
N GLY A 121 23.49 -1.28 5.21
CA GLY A 121 24.58 -1.61 6.15
C GLY A 121 24.11 -1.69 7.61
N GLU A 122 22.81 -1.76 7.84
CA GLU A 122 22.24 -1.80 9.18
C GLU A 122 22.30 -3.21 9.76
N ARG A 123 22.78 -3.32 11.01
CA ARG A 123 22.70 -4.57 11.75
C ARG A 123 21.28 -4.78 12.23
N VAL A 124 20.54 -5.63 11.53
CA VAL A 124 19.19 -6.03 11.93
C VAL A 124 19.28 -6.84 13.23
N SER A 125 18.62 -6.36 14.28
CA SER A 125 18.65 -7.03 15.59
C SER A 125 18.00 -8.42 15.52
N MET A 126 18.43 -9.35 16.37
CA MET A 126 17.80 -10.68 16.47
C MET A 126 16.30 -10.59 16.81
N LYS A 127 15.90 -9.56 17.55
CA LYS A 127 14.49 -9.27 17.88
C LYS A 127 13.69 -8.91 16.63
N SER A 128 14.28 -8.15 15.70
CA SER A 128 13.67 -7.81 14.42
C SER A 128 13.53 -9.05 13.53
N TRP A 129 14.56 -9.90 13.45
CA TRP A 129 14.46 -11.19 12.74
C TRP A 129 13.39 -12.11 13.33
N LEU A 130 13.31 -12.24 14.65
CA LEU A 130 12.27 -13.03 15.31
C LEU A 130 10.86 -12.49 15.04
N ALA A 131 10.65 -11.18 15.18
CA ALA A 131 9.34 -10.56 14.88
C ALA A 131 8.92 -10.79 13.42
N VAL A 132 9.89 -10.76 12.51
CA VAL A 132 9.71 -11.01 11.08
C VAL A 132 9.39 -12.47 10.79
N CYS A 133 10.14 -13.41 11.36
CA CYS A 133 9.84 -14.85 11.22
C CYS A 133 8.48 -15.21 11.82
N VAL A 134 8.08 -14.59 12.93
CA VAL A 134 6.75 -14.78 13.52
C VAL A 134 5.67 -14.19 12.62
N GLY A 135 5.87 -12.98 12.08
CA GLY A 135 4.97 -12.38 11.09
C GLY A 135 4.84 -13.23 9.83
N PHE A 136 5.96 -13.79 9.32
CA PHE A 136 5.97 -14.71 8.19
C PHE A 136 5.28 -16.02 8.49
N ALA A 137 5.47 -16.59 9.68
CA ALA A 137 4.78 -17.78 10.08
C ALA A 137 3.26 -17.53 10.12
N GLY A 138 2.83 -16.36 10.61
CA GLY A 138 1.45 -15.89 10.50
C GLY A 138 0.99 -15.79 9.05
N THR A 139 1.80 -15.19 8.17
CA THR A 139 1.52 -15.12 6.74
C THR A 139 1.46 -16.51 6.10
N LEU A 140 2.34 -17.46 6.41
CA LEU A 140 2.33 -18.84 5.90
C LEU A 140 1.11 -19.62 6.39
N VAL A 141 0.62 -19.33 7.59
CA VAL A 141 -0.64 -19.89 8.10
C VAL A 141 -1.82 -19.35 7.31
N ILE A 142 -1.83 -18.07 6.97
CA ILE A 142 -2.87 -17.44 6.12
C ILE A 142 -2.75 -17.93 4.67
N LEU A 143 -1.53 -17.99 4.13
CA LEU A 143 -1.22 -18.44 2.78
C LEU A 143 -1.53 -19.92 2.57
N ARG A 144 -1.43 -20.69 3.65
CA ARG A 144 -1.47 -22.15 3.71
C ARG A 144 -0.83 -22.78 2.46
N PRO A 145 0.50 -22.91 2.38
CA PRO A 145 1.16 -23.54 1.24
C PRO A 145 0.68 -24.99 1.06
N GLY A 146 -0.36 -25.16 0.26
CA GLY A 146 -0.72 -26.40 -0.41
C GLY A 146 -0.10 -26.45 -1.80
N LEU A 147 -0.44 -27.46 -2.60
CA LEU A 147 0.01 -27.55 -3.99
C LEU A 147 -0.47 -26.35 -4.86
N ASP A 148 -1.49 -25.63 -4.41
CA ASP A 148 -2.02 -24.43 -5.07
C ASP A 148 -1.16 -23.16 -4.89
N VAL A 149 -0.28 -23.09 -3.87
CA VAL A 149 0.64 -21.93 -3.70
C VAL A 149 1.77 -21.95 -4.74
N PHE A 150 2.01 -23.09 -5.38
CA PHE A 150 2.93 -23.22 -6.51
C PHE A 150 2.27 -22.86 -7.86
N LYS A 151 1.06 -22.32 -7.84
CA LYS A 151 0.42 -21.76 -9.03
C LYS A 151 1.24 -20.56 -9.54
N PRO A 152 1.52 -20.48 -10.85
CA PRO A 152 2.23 -19.35 -11.45
C PRO A 152 1.66 -17.98 -11.07
N GLU A 153 0.35 -17.90 -10.86
CA GLU A 153 -0.38 -16.70 -10.47
C GLU A 153 0.04 -16.14 -9.11
N SER A 154 0.44 -17.01 -8.16
CA SER A 154 0.92 -16.61 -6.83
C SER A 154 2.25 -15.84 -6.90
N LEU A 155 3.03 -16.00 -7.97
CA LEU A 155 4.27 -15.25 -8.18
C LEU A 155 4.01 -13.77 -8.48
N ILE A 156 2.83 -13.42 -8.99
CA ILE A 156 2.48 -12.04 -9.34
C ILE A 156 2.47 -11.15 -8.08
N PRO A 157 1.65 -11.40 -7.03
CA PRO A 157 1.66 -10.58 -5.82
C PRO A 157 2.97 -10.69 -5.02
N LEU A 158 3.69 -11.82 -5.09
CA LEU A 158 5.04 -11.93 -4.49
C LEU A 158 6.06 -11.02 -5.18
N THR A 159 5.96 -10.87 -6.50
CA THR A 159 6.79 -9.91 -7.25
C THR A 159 6.42 -8.47 -6.89
N ALA A 160 5.12 -8.17 -6.75
CA ALA A 160 4.67 -6.88 -6.24
C ALA A 160 5.23 -6.61 -4.83
N ALA A 161 5.18 -7.58 -3.92
CA ALA A 161 5.74 -7.50 -2.58
C ALA A 161 7.25 -7.22 -2.60
N LEU A 162 7.99 -7.83 -3.52
CA LEU A 162 9.42 -7.56 -3.70
C LEU A 162 9.68 -6.14 -4.23
N CYS A 163 8.91 -5.68 -5.22
CA CYS A 163 8.98 -4.30 -5.69
C CYS A 163 8.68 -3.31 -4.57
N PHE A 164 7.68 -3.60 -3.74
CA PHE A 164 7.35 -2.82 -2.56
C PHE A 164 8.51 -2.82 -1.55
N ALA A 165 9.19 -3.96 -1.37
CA ALA A 165 10.35 -4.15 -0.48
C ALA A 165 11.48 -3.22 -0.87
N CYS A 166 11.86 -3.26 -2.14
CA CYS A 166 12.81 -2.34 -2.72
C CYS A 166 12.36 -0.89 -2.59
N TYR A 167 11.09 -0.58 -2.88
CA TYR A 167 10.53 0.76 -2.74
C TYR A 167 10.72 1.32 -1.32
N HIS A 168 10.42 0.53 -0.29
CA HIS A 168 10.59 0.97 1.10
C HIS A 168 12.05 1.18 1.50
N VAL A 169 12.96 0.31 1.06
CA VAL A 169 14.41 0.48 1.30
C VAL A 169 14.92 1.75 0.63
N VAL A 170 14.58 1.99 -0.64
CA VAL A 170 14.97 3.21 -1.37
C VAL A 170 14.33 4.44 -0.74
N THR A 171 13.05 4.36 -0.33
CA THR A 171 12.36 5.45 0.38
C THR A 171 13.14 5.84 1.63
N ARG A 172 13.63 4.88 2.41
CA ARG A 172 14.43 5.16 3.60
C ARG A 172 15.75 5.86 3.25
N GLN A 173 16.44 5.46 2.17
CA GLN A 173 17.65 6.14 1.71
C GLN A 173 17.42 7.58 1.24
N VAL A 174 16.25 7.84 0.63
CA VAL A 174 15.82 9.17 0.19
C VAL A 174 15.45 10.03 1.40
N SER A 175 14.67 9.50 2.35
CA SER A 175 14.30 10.20 3.58
C SER A 175 15.54 10.58 4.41
N SER A 176 16.49 9.66 4.58
CA SER A 176 17.75 9.95 5.30
C SER A 176 18.65 10.96 4.57
N ALA A 177 18.44 11.21 3.28
CA ALA A 177 19.18 12.21 2.52
C ALA A 177 18.62 13.64 2.66
N GLY A 178 17.45 13.80 3.30
CA GLY A 178 16.84 15.10 3.55
C GLY A 178 15.84 15.57 2.48
N ASP A 179 15.39 14.69 1.58
CA ASP A 179 14.35 15.05 0.61
C ASP A 179 12.99 15.30 1.30
N GLY A 180 12.43 16.47 1.07
CA GLY A 180 11.16 16.89 1.66
C GLY A 180 9.93 16.19 1.06
N PHE A 181 8.81 16.25 1.80
CA PHE A 181 7.53 15.64 1.39
C PHE A 181 7.04 16.12 0.01
N HIS A 182 7.16 17.43 -0.28
CA HIS A 182 6.79 17.98 -1.58
C HIS A 182 7.61 17.39 -2.73
N THR A 183 8.92 17.18 -2.52
CA THR A 183 9.80 16.53 -3.50
C THR A 183 9.39 15.09 -3.73
N ASN A 184 9.13 14.34 -2.65
CA ASN A 184 8.68 12.95 -2.74
C ASN A 184 7.38 12.81 -3.55
N ILE A 185 6.37 13.64 -3.26
CA ILE A 185 5.09 13.60 -3.98
C ILE A 185 5.29 13.98 -5.45
N LEU A 186 6.00 15.07 -5.74
CA LEU A 186 6.10 15.58 -7.09
C LEU A 186 6.89 14.64 -8.01
N TYR A 187 7.99 14.04 -7.52
CA TYR A 187 8.72 13.03 -8.30
C TYR A 187 7.85 11.80 -8.59
N MET A 188 7.12 11.30 -7.60
CA MET A 188 6.23 10.15 -7.77
C MET A 188 5.11 10.44 -8.77
N ALA A 189 4.55 11.65 -8.72
CA ALA A 189 3.54 12.13 -9.65
C ALA A 189 4.07 12.27 -11.09
N LEU A 190 5.21 12.94 -11.29
CA LEU A 190 5.74 13.21 -12.63
C LEU A 190 6.30 11.96 -13.30
N ILE A 191 7.11 11.17 -12.58
CA ILE A 191 7.62 9.90 -13.11
C ILE A 191 6.47 8.92 -13.32
N GLY A 192 5.51 8.89 -12.39
CA GLY A 192 4.24 8.17 -12.52
C GLY A 192 3.50 8.52 -13.80
N PHE A 193 3.25 9.80 -14.03
CA PHE A 193 2.61 10.30 -15.23
C PHE A 193 3.33 9.87 -16.50
N VAL A 194 4.65 10.08 -16.59
CA VAL A 194 5.43 9.75 -17.79
C VAL A 194 5.41 8.25 -18.07
N CYS A 195 5.73 7.43 -17.07
CA CYS A 195 5.78 5.97 -17.23
C CYS A 195 4.39 5.40 -17.52
N ALA A 196 3.37 5.80 -16.76
CA ALA A 196 2.03 5.30 -16.96
C ALA A 196 1.50 5.71 -18.36
N THR A 197 1.80 6.92 -18.84
CA THR A 197 1.45 7.37 -20.20
C THR A 197 2.14 6.53 -21.27
N LEU A 198 3.45 6.28 -21.11
CA LEU A 198 4.22 5.50 -22.08
C LEU A 198 3.66 4.08 -22.27
N PHE A 199 3.25 3.43 -21.18
CA PHE A 199 2.73 2.05 -21.23
C PHE A 199 1.21 1.97 -21.40
N GLY A 200 0.46 2.96 -20.91
CA GLY A 200 -1.00 2.93 -20.86
C GLY A 200 -1.67 3.36 -22.17
N VAL A 201 -1.05 4.28 -22.93
CA VAL A 201 -1.64 4.80 -24.17
C VAL A 201 -1.73 3.71 -25.25
N THR A 202 -0.78 2.79 -25.30
CA THR A 202 -0.79 1.67 -26.26
C THR A 202 -1.89 0.64 -25.97
N ALA A 203 -2.34 0.56 -24.72
CA ALA A 203 -3.40 -0.34 -24.28
C ALA A 203 -4.75 0.39 -24.09
N TRP A 204 -4.86 1.64 -24.56
CA TRP A 204 -6.02 2.50 -24.35
C TRP A 204 -7.20 2.09 -25.22
N ARG A 205 -8.34 1.82 -24.58
CA ARG A 205 -9.66 1.78 -25.22
C ARG A 205 -10.55 2.86 -24.64
N ALA A 206 -11.52 3.36 -25.41
CA ALA A 206 -12.51 4.30 -24.87
C ALA A 206 -13.31 3.63 -23.74
N PRO A 207 -13.29 4.16 -22.49
CA PRO A 207 -14.09 3.61 -21.41
C PRO A 207 -15.58 3.89 -21.61
N SER A 208 -16.43 2.98 -21.15
CA SER A 208 -17.86 3.24 -20.99
C SER A 208 -18.12 4.29 -19.90
N MET A 209 -19.33 4.85 -19.84
CA MET A 209 -19.68 5.82 -18.79
C MET A 209 -19.54 5.21 -17.38
N GLN A 210 -19.90 3.94 -17.22
CA GLN A 210 -19.74 3.22 -15.95
C GLN A 210 -18.26 3.09 -15.58
N GLU A 211 -17.41 2.72 -16.53
CA GLU A 211 -15.97 2.61 -16.31
C GLU A 211 -15.33 3.96 -15.98
N TRP A 212 -15.76 5.05 -16.63
CA TRP A 212 -15.32 6.40 -16.27
C TRP A 212 -15.65 6.76 -14.82
N VAL A 213 -16.86 6.44 -14.36
CA VAL A 213 -17.26 6.65 -12.96
C VAL A 213 -16.38 5.84 -12.03
N LEU A 214 -16.15 4.55 -12.31
CA LEU A 214 -15.30 3.70 -11.49
C LEU A 214 -13.83 4.18 -11.47
N LEU A 215 -13.30 4.62 -12.63
CA LEU A 215 -11.96 5.20 -12.75
C LEU A 215 -11.81 6.49 -11.92
N ALA A 216 -12.83 7.35 -11.93
CA ALA A 216 -12.87 8.54 -11.09
C ALA A 216 -12.92 8.17 -9.60
N VAL A 217 -13.77 7.21 -9.22
CA VAL A 217 -13.90 6.72 -7.85
C VAL A 217 -12.58 6.17 -7.34
N ILE A 218 -11.91 5.24 -8.05
CA ILE A 218 -10.62 4.69 -7.58
C ILE A 218 -9.55 5.77 -7.45
N SER A 219 -9.54 6.76 -8.35
CA SER A 219 -8.52 7.81 -8.35
C SER A 219 -8.72 8.75 -7.16
N ILE A 220 -9.98 9.10 -6.85
CA ILE A 220 -10.32 9.89 -5.67
C ILE A 220 -10.03 9.10 -4.39
N MET A 221 -10.40 7.82 -4.35
CA MET A 221 -10.13 6.95 -3.21
C MET A 221 -8.63 6.78 -2.95
N SER A 222 -7.79 6.66 -4.00
CA SER A 222 -6.33 6.64 -3.87
C SER A 222 -5.80 7.89 -3.16
N VAL A 223 -6.22 9.07 -3.61
CA VAL A 223 -5.79 10.33 -3.03
C VAL A 223 -6.32 10.47 -1.60
N ALA A 224 -7.59 10.14 -1.37
CA ALA A 224 -8.23 10.22 -0.07
C ALA A 224 -7.58 9.29 0.96
N ALA A 225 -7.34 8.02 0.61
CA ALA A 225 -6.67 7.06 1.48
C ALA A 225 -5.26 7.53 1.87
N GLN A 226 -4.51 8.06 0.91
CA GLN A 226 -3.18 8.60 1.17
C GLN A 226 -3.24 9.82 2.10
N LEU A 227 -4.20 10.74 1.89
CA LEU A 227 -4.39 11.90 2.75
C LEU A 227 -4.81 11.52 4.17
N LEU A 228 -5.71 10.55 4.32
CA LEU A 228 -6.11 10.01 5.62
C LEU A 228 -4.92 9.42 6.36
N LEU A 229 -4.05 8.66 5.67
CA LEU A 229 -2.85 8.08 6.26
C LEU A 229 -1.83 9.16 6.67
N VAL A 230 -1.61 10.16 5.82
CA VAL A 230 -0.74 11.31 6.15
C VAL A 230 -1.29 12.06 7.37
N LYS A 231 -2.61 12.30 7.42
CA LYS A 231 -3.25 12.92 8.59
C LYS A 231 -3.17 12.05 9.83
N ALA A 232 -3.28 10.74 9.73
CA ALA A 232 -3.09 9.84 10.86
C ALA A 232 -1.71 10.01 11.51
N LEU A 233 -0.66 10.18 10.69
CA LEU A 233 0.71 10.41 11.13
C LEU A 233 0.94 11.76 11.82
N GLU A 234 0.05 12.75 11.62
CA GLU A 234 0.08 14.01 12.39
C GLU A 234 -0.43 13.83 13.83
N TYR A 235 -1.24 12.80 14.09
CA TYR A 235 -1.88 12.56 15.39
C TYR A 235 -1.26 11.42 16.20
N ALA A 236 -0.59 10.48 15.54
CA ALA A 236 0.06 9.34 16.19
C ALA A 236 1.37 8.96 15.48
N PRO A 237 2.41 8.55 16.22
CA PRO A 237 3.67 8.14 15.62
C PRO A 237 3.50 6.86 14.78
N ALA A 238 4.29 6.74 13.72
CA ALA A 238 4.20 5.61 12.78
C ALA A 238 4.29 4.23 13.47
N SER A 239 5.10 4.10 14.52
CA SER A 239 5.25 2.86 15.30
C SER A 239 3.95 2.42 16.01
N VAL A 240 3.10 3.37 16.39
CA VAL A 240 1.77 3.09 16.98
C VAL A 240 0.77 2.70 15.91
N LEU A 241 0.84 3.32 14.72
CA LEU A 241 -0.08 3.05 13.63
C LEU A 241 0.23 1.75 12.87
N GLN A 242 1.48 1.30 12.88
CA GLN A 242 1.96 0.19 12.07
C GLN A 242 1.17 -1.13 12.21
N PRO A 243 0.74 -1.57 13.41
CA PRO A 243 -0.10 -2.75 13.54
C PRO A 243 -1.47 -2.62 12.86
N PHE A 244 -2.01 -1.40 12.75
CA PHE A 244 -3.31 -1.16 12.14
C PHE A 244 -3.27 -1.24 10.62
N ASN A 245 -2.10 -1.15 9.98
CA ASN A 245 -1.98 -1.37 8.54
C ASN A 245 -2.40 -2.79 8.13
N TYR A 246 -2.26 -3.78 9.03
CA TYR A 246 -2.73 -5.15 8.77
C TYR A 246 -4.26 -5.26 8.71
N SER A 247 -5.01 -4.25 9.18
CA SER A 247 -6.47 -4.20 8.99
C SER A 247 -6.87 -4.12 7.52
N LEU A 248 -5.98 -3.71 6.62
CA LEU A 248 -6.19 -3.76 5.18
C LEU A 248 -6.58 -5.16 4.71
N LEU A 249 -5.87 -6.20 5.16
CA LEU A 249 -6.18 -7.59 4.82
C LEU A 249 -7.55 -8.00 5.35
N VAL A 250 -7.90 -7.56 6.56
CA VAL A 250 -9.21 -7.83 7.17
C VAL A 250 -10.32 -7.20 6.33
N PHE A 251 -10.20 -5.93 5.97
CA PHE A 251 -11.18 -5.24 5.13
C PHE A 251 -11.24 -5.83 3.72
N ALA A 252 -10.10 -6.18 3.11
CA ALA A 252 -10.03 -6.85 1.83
C ALA A 252 -10.74 -8.21 1.86
N THR A 253 -10.62 -8.95 2.96
CA THR A 253 -11.32 -10.23 3.17
C THR A 253 -12.83 -10.02 3.29
N ILE A 254 -13.27 -9.05 4.11
CA ILE A 254 -14.69 -8.74 4.29
C ILE A 254 -15.31 -8.30 2.96
N ILE A 255 -14.63 -7.41 2.22
CA ILE A 255 -15.11 -6.91 0.93
C ILE A 255 -15.07 -8.02 -0.13
N GLY A 256 -14.02 -8.83 -0.16
CA GLY A 256 -13.91 -10.04 -0.99
C GLY A 256 -15.13 -10.95 -0.82
N PHE A 257 -15.49 -11.23 0.42
CA PHE A 257 -16.66 -12.05 0.75
C PHE A 257 -17.98 -11.37 0.33
N LEU A 258 -18.19 -10.10 0.71
CA LEU A 258 -19.47 -9.42 0.49
C LEU A 258 -19.74 -9.06 -0.99
N VAL A 259 -18.70 -8.69 -1.74
CA VAL A 259 -18.84 -8.18 -3.12
C VAL A 259 -18.59 -9.27 -4.16
N PHE A 260 -17.66 -10.18 -3.90
CA PHE A 260 -17.22 -11.19 -4.87
C PHE A 260 -17.60 -12.62 -4.47
N SER A 261 -18.30 -12.80 -3.34
CA SER A 261 -18.60 -14.12 -2.79
C SER A 261 -17.36 -15.00 -2.57
N GLU A 262 -16.20 -14.36 -2.33
CA GLU A 262 -14.95 -15.03 -2.00
C GLU A 262 -15.04 -15.57 -0.57
N LEU A 263 -15.35 -16.85 -0.42
CA LEU A 263 -15.45 -17.48 0.90
C LEU A 263 -14.06 -17.50 1.56
N PRO A 264 -13.89 -16.81 2.71
CA PRO A 264 -12.63 -16.89 3.44
C PRO A 264 -12.48 -18.31 3.97
N ASP A 265 -11.31 -18.91 3.76
CA ASP A 265 -11.04 -20.20 4.34
C ASP A 265 -10.90 -20.10 5.88
N ARG A 266 -10.94 -21.25 6.55
CA ARG A 266 -10.91 -21.29 8.03
C ARG A 266 -9.65 -20.61 8.60
N TRP A 267 -8.54 -20.61 7.86
CA TRP A 267 -7.27 -20.02 8.31
C TRP A 267 -7.23 -18.51 8.11
N THR A 268 -7.80 -17.99 7.03
CA THR A 268 -8.01 -16.55 6.81
C THR A 268 -8.85 -15.96 7.95
N ILE A 269 -9.90 -16.68 8.38
CA ILE A 269 -10.75 -16.27 9.51
C ILE A 269 -9.94 -16.23 10.82
N VAL A 270 -9.12 -17.26 11.09
CA VAL A 270 -8.27 -17.31 12.29
C VAL A 270 -7.21 -16.19 12.26
N GLY A 271 -6.54 -15.98 11.13
CA GLY A 271 -5.54 -14.93 10.95
C GLY A 271 -6.12 -13.53 11.10
N ALA A 272 -7.28 -13.26 10.49
CA ALA A 272 -8.02 -12.01 10.67
C ALA A 272 -8.39 -11.79 12.14
N GLY A 273 -8.83 -12.84 12.84
CA GLY A 273 -9.11 -12.81 14.28
C GLY A 273 -7.89 -12.40 15.11
N ILE A 274 -6.70 -12.91 14.80
CA ILE A 274 -5.45 -12.55 15.48
C ILE A 274 -5.09 -11.08 15.24
N VAL A 275 -5.23 -10.59 14.00
CA VAL A 275 -4.95 -9.18 13.66
C VAL A 275 -5.91 -8.24 14.40
N ILE A 276 -7.21 -8.55 14.39
CA ILE A 276 -8.23 -7.78 15.11
C ILE A 276 -7.94 -7.80 16.62
N ALA A 277 -7.67 -8.97 17.19
CA ALA A 277 -7.36 -9.12 18.61
C ALA A 277 -6.10 -8.37 19.01
N SER A 278 -5.07 -8.37 18.17
CA SER A 278 -3.82 -7.63 18.41
C SER A 278 -4.06 -6.12 18.37
N GLY A 279 -4.84 -5.62 17.40
CA GLY A 279 -5.23 -4.21 17.33
C GLY A 279 -6.05 -3.77 18.55
N LEU A 280 -7.04 -4.56 18.94
CA LEU A 280 -7.85 -4.32 20.14
C LEU A 280 -7.01 -4.38 21.42
N TYR A 281 -6.07 -5.32 21.52
CA TYR A 281 -5.16 -5.45 22.65
C TYR A 281 -4.20 -4.26 22.77
N VAL A 282 -3.71 -3.72 21.66
CA VAL A 282 -2.90 -2.48 21.65
C VAL A 282 -3.74 -1.29 22.12
N ILE A 283 -4.98 -1.15 21.64
CA ILE A 283 -5.91 -0.11 22.12
C ILE A 283 -6.20 -0.29 23.61
N TYR A 284 -6.37 -1.52 24.08
CA TYR A 284 -6.58 -1.85 25.49
C TYR A 284 -5.34 -1.55 26.35
N LEU A 285 -4.14 -1.96 25.91
CA LEU A 285 -2.87 -1.68 26.60
C LEU A 285 -2.58 -0.19 26.71
N GLN A 286 -2.95 0.60 25.71
CA GLN A 286 -2.87 2.06 25.79
C GLN A 286 -3.85 2.65 26.81
N ARG A 287 -4.95 1.94 27.12
CA ARG A 287 -5.89 2.28 28.20
C ARG A 287 -5.53 1.68 29.56
N THR A 288 -4.68 0.65 29.65
CA THR A 288 -4.34 -0.03 30.91
C THR A 288 -2.90 0.11 31.39
N ARG A 289 -2.00 0.75 30.63
CA ARG A 289 -0.75 1.32 31.19
C ARG A 289 -0.99 2.63 31.95
N GLU A 290 -2.25 2.89 32.26
CA GLU A 290 -2.77 3.84 33.24
C GLU A 290 -2.78 3.21 34.62
#